data_AF-A0A3D5X584-F1
#
_entry.id   AF-A0A3D5X584-F1
#
_cell.length_a   1.000
_cell.length_b   1.000
_cell.length_c   1.000
_cell.angle_alpha   90.00
_cell.angle_beta   90.00
_cell.angle_gamma   90.00
#
_symmetry.space_group_name_H-M   'P 1'
#
loop_
_entity.id
_entity.type
_entity.pdbx_description
1 polymer ?
#
loop_
_entity_poly.entity_id
_entity_poly.type
_entity_poly.pdbx_seq_one_letter_code
_entity_poly.pdbx_strand_id
1 'polypeptide(L)'
;ATYYYMLIGSDDDAPTVAEVFAGEAYGSVTPVQASSGEFIEEAVTVSLSGLAEITSYKLYFVAIDELGNEQTETVEISFTTLDATAPVWTEGYPVVESVGIDTISFIVSLNEVSQVSYLVVLSGSTAPSVQEVIDGENYADVTIAASGTVDYTESPVEEVVRNLTNNTAYQLYLVAVDVAGNIQESSVVLDFTTDKETGVGMDETLTFSVYPNPFTEHINVSAEGVQNVRVFSLAGSIMKSIPGNALSGPINLEFLSSGSYIVVIEFIDGKTASRVIIKK
;
A
#
# COMPACT_ATOMS: atom_id res chain seq x y z
N ALA A 1 58.95 -3.51 2.40
CA ALA A 1 58.57 -2.15 2.84
C ALA A 1 57.26 -2.26 3.60
N THR A 2 57.10 -1.48 4.67
CA THR A 2 55.94 -1.57 5.57
C THR A 2 55.08 -0.33 5.36
N TYR A 3 53.77 -0.50 5.20
CA TYR A 3 52.81 0.60 5.24
C TYR A 3 52.13 0.67 6.60
N TYR A 4 51.69 1.88 6.94
CA TYR A 4 50.90 2.21 8.11
C TYR A 4 49.71 3.02 7.63
N TYR A 5 48.55 2.76 8.22
CA TYR A 5 47.37 3.54 7.96
C TYR A 5 46.66 3.95 9.23
N MET A 6 45.96 5.07 9.12
CA MET A 6 45.11 5.62 10.17
C MET A 6 43.82 6.12 9.54
N LEU A 7 42.69 5.59 10.02
CA LEU A 7 41.35 5.98 9.63
C LEU A 7 40.76 6.89 10.72
N ILE A 8 40.29 8.06 10.32
CA ILE A 8 39.66 9.05 11.20
C ILE A 8 38.35 9.55 10.60
N GLY A 9 37.51 10.23 11.39
CA GLY A 9 36.31 10.89 10.89
C GLY A 9 36.65 12.00 9.90
N SER A 10 35.77 12.29 8.94
CA SER A 10 36.06 13.31 7.92
C SER A 10 36.29 14.71 8.48
N ASP A 11 35.71 15.00 9.64
CA ASP A 11 35.79 16.31 10.29
C ASP A 11 36.96 16.41 11.29
N ASP A 12 37.69 15.32 11.51
CA ASP A 12 38.85 15.28 12.39
C ASP A 12 40.06 16.00 11.75
N ASP A 13 40.90 16.58 12.60
CA ASP A 13 42.16 17.20 12.18
C ASP A 13 43.10 16.15 11.58
N ALA A 14 43.73 16.46 10.45
CA ALA A 14 44.62 15.55 9.74
C ALA A 14 45.84 15.16 10.60
N PRO A 15 46.26 13.87 10.60
CA PRO A 15 47.43 13.42 11.32
C PRO A 15 48.71 13.83 10.59
N THR A 16 49.77 14.04 11.37
CA THR A 16 51.14 14.08 10.86
C THR A 16 51.64 12.68 10.51
N VAL A 17 52.70 12.60 9.71
CA VAL A 17 53.38 11.32 9.38
C VAL A 17 53.73 10.52 10.65
N ALA A 18 54.27 11.20 11.67
CA ALA A 18 54.65 10.56 12.93
C ALA A 18 53.43 9.99 13.68
N GLU A 19 52.28 10.67 13.62
CA GLU A 19 51.03 10.19 14.23
C GLU A 19 50.47 8.97 13.48
N VAL A 20 50.53 8.94 12.14
CA VAL A 20 50.13 7.76 11.36
C VAL A 20 51.02 6.55 11.68
N PHE A 21 52.34 6.74 11.81
CA PHE A 21 53.25 5.66 12.23
C PHE A 21 52.96 5.18 13.66
N ALA A 22 52.64 6.10 14.58
CA ALA A 22 52.31 5.76 15.95
C ALA A 22 51.00 4.96 16.04
N GLY A 23 50.00 5.29 15.23
CA GLY A 23 48.69 4.62 15.23
C GLY A 23 47.84 4.91 16.47
N GLU A 24 48.24 5.90 17.28
CA GLU A 24 47.61 6.25 18.55
C GLU A 24 46.79 7.55 18.44
N ALA A 25 46.02 7.86 19.48
CA ALA A 25 45.31 9.13 19.58
C ALA A 25 46.25 10.34 19.63
N TYR A 26 45.83 11.45 19.02
CA TYR A 26 46.58 12.70 18.95
C TYR A 26 45.64 13.90 19.04
N GLY A 27 46.06 14.96 19.74
CA GLY A 27 45.19 16.11 20.00
C GLY A 27 43.87 15.66 20.66
N SER A 28 42.75 15.92 19.98
CA SER A 28 41.41 15.43 20.34
C SER A 28 40.93 14.24 19.48
N VAL A 29 41.72 13.79 18.51
CA VAL A 29 41.35 12.74 17.57
C VAL A 29 41.70 11.38 18.17
N THR A 30 40.72 10.48 18.17
CA THR A 30 40.93 9.06 18.45
C THR A 30 40.70 8.31 17.14
N PRO A 31 41.73 7.63 16.59
CA PRO A 31 41.58 6.87 15.36
C PRO A 31 40.44 5.84 15.44
N VAL A 32 39.65 5.76 14.38
CA VAL A 32 38.59 4.75 14.22
C VAL A 32 39.24 3.38 14.05
N GLN A 33 40.28 3.32 13.21
CA GLN A 33 41.14 2.17 13.01
C GLN A 33 42.55 2.64 12.70
N ALA A 34 43.57 1.94 13.21
CA ALA A 34 44.94 2.12 12.80
C ALA A 34 45.63 0.76 12.78
N SER A 35 46.43 0.51 11.75
CA SER A 35 47.20 -0.72 11.62
C SER A 35 48.35 -0.52 10.65
N SER A 36 49.27 -1.48 10.65
CA SER A 36 50.33 -1.59 9.66
C SER A 36 50.28 -2.93 8.94
N GLY A 37 51.03 -3.03 7.85
CA GLY A 37 51.20 -4.25 7.10
C GLY A 37 52.40 -4.18 6.16
N GLU A 38 52.78 -5.31 5.59
CA GLU A 38 53.86 -5.40 4.62
C GLU A 38 53.32 -5.29 3.19
N PHE A 39 54.09 -4.63 2.32
CA PHE A 39 53.91 -4.77 0.88
C PHE A 39 54.41 -6.17 0.46
N ILE A 40 53.49 -7.04 0.06
CA ILE A 40 53.80 -8.41 -0.40
C ILE A 40 54.14 -8.41 -1.91
N GLU A 41 53.59 -7.45 -2.68
CA GLU A 41 53.88 -7.15 -4.10
C GLU A 41 53.78 -5.63 -4.37
N GLU A 42 53.71 -5.19 -5.63
CA GLU A 42 53.52 -3.77 -6.02
C GLU A 42 52.21 -3.14 -5.50
N ALA A 43 51.25 -3.95 -5.06
CA ALA A 43 50.00 -3.50 -4.48
C ALA A 43 49.57 -4.38 -3.30
N VAL A 44 48.80 -3.79 -2.39
CA VAL A 44 48.19 -4.47 -1.25
C VAL A 44 46.73 -4.02 -1.12
N THR A 45 45.86 -4.93 -0.70
CA THR A 45 44.47 -4.61 -0.37
C THR A 45 44.32 -4.50 1.14
N VAL A 46 43.83 -3.34 1.60
CA VAL A 46 43.43 -3.11 2.99
C VAL A 46 41.92 -3.23 3.08
N SER A 47 41.43 -4.09 3.98
CA SER A 47 40.00 -4.22 4.27
C SER A 47 39.68 -3.55 5.59
N LEU A 48 38.81 -2.56 5.56
CA LEU A 48 38.27 -1.88 6.73
C LEU A 48 36.92 -2.50 7.10
N SER A 49 36.61 -2.58 8.39
CA SER A 49 35.35 -3.19 8.87
C SER A 49 34.86 -2.50 10.13
N GLY A 50 33.58 -2.67 10.48
CA GLY A 50 32.99 -2.04 11.66
C GLY A 50 32.84 -0.52 11.55
N LEU A 51 32.77 0.00 10.33
CA LEU A 51 32.50 1.42 10.07
C LEU A 51 31.00 1.69 10.19
N ALA A 52 30.64 2.87 10.67
CA ALA A 52 29.24 3.32 10.65
C ALA A 52 28.81 3.58 9.21
N GLU A 53 27.55 3.31 8.87
CA GLU A 53 26.96 3.62 7.56
C GLU A 53 26.75 5.12 7.36
N ILE A 54 26.61 5.56 6.11
CA ILE A 54 26.39 6.97 5.74
C ILE A 54 27.36 7.93 6.47
N THR A 55 28.58 7.46 6.73
CA THR A 55 29.57 8.16 7.53
C THR A 55 30.81 8.40 6.70
N SER A 56 31.25 9.65 6.68
CA SER A 56 32.42 10.09 5.93
C SER A 56 33.68 9.91 6.76
N TYR A 57 34.71 9.33 6.14
CA TYR A 57 36.00 9.06 6.75
C TYR A 57 37.14 9.56 5.87
N LYS A 58 38.29 9.80 6.51
CA LYS A 58 39.58 10.02 5.85
C LYS A 58 40.56 8.94 6.27
N LEU A 59 41.17 8.29 5.29
CA LEU A 59 42.18 7.27 5.46
C LEU A 59 43.54 7.83 5.06
N TYR A 60 44.46 7.91 6.02
CA TYR A 60 45.82 8.36 5.83
C TYR A 60 46.77 7.18 5.75
N PHE A 61 47.72 7.22 4.81
CA PHE A 61 48.78 6.24 4.64
C PHE A 61 50.16 6.88 4.70
N VAL A 62 51.09 6.15 5.31
CA VAL A 62 52.54 6.37 5.20
C VAL A 62 53.24 5.03 5.05
N ALA A 63 54.47 5.04 4.54
CA ALA A 63 55.29 3.85 4.38
C ALA A 63 56.73 4.10 4.79
N ILE A 64 57.41 3.02 5.15
CA ILE A 64 58.84 2.98 5.43
C ILE A 64 59.47 1.85 4.61
N ASP A 65 60.58 2.14 3.94
CA ASP A 65 61.30 1.11 3.19
C ASP A 65 62.10 0.17 4.13
N GLU A 66 62.70 -0.88 3.56
CA GLU A 66 63.47 -1.87 4.33
C GLU A 66 64.78 -1.31 4.91
N LEU A 67 65.23 -0.16 4.41
CA LEU A 67 66.41 0.56 4.90
C LEU A 67 66.04 1.59 5.98
N GLY A 68 64.76 1.73 6.31
CA GLY A 68 64.26 2.65 7.32
C GLY A 68 63.98 4.07 6.81
N ASN A 69 63.91 4.28 5.49
CA ASN A 69 63.53 5.58 4.95
C ASN A 69 62.01 5.76 5.03
N GLU A 70 61.57 6.68 5.87
CA GLU A 70 60.16 7.04 6.04
C GLU A 70 59.69 8.02 4.95
N GLN A 71 58.44 7.87 4.52
CA GLN A 71 57.77 8.91 3.73
C GLN A 71 57.67 10.22 4.51
N THR A 72 57.80 11.35 3.82
CA THR A 72 57.78 12.67 4.45
C THR A 72 56.40 13.33 4.47
N GLU A 73 55.43 12.76 3.77
CA GLU A 73 54.05 13.25 3.68
C GLU A 73 53.07 12.07 3.72
N THR A 74 51.87 12.32 4.25
CA THR A 74 50.78 11.35 4.26
C THR A 74 50.04 11.34 2.92
N VAL A 75 49.61 10.17 2.47
CA VAL A 75 48.64 10.05 1.36
C VAL A 75 47.24 9.93 1.95
N GLU A 76 46.30 10.76 1.50
CA GLU A 76 44.91 10.77 1.97
C GLU A 76 43.95 10.16 0.94
N ILE A 77 43.01 9.35 1.43
CA ILE A 77 41.84 8.88 0.69
C ILE A 77 40.58 9.21 1.49
N SER A 78 39.66 9.96 0.89
CA SER A 78 38.35 10.26 1.47
C SER A 78 37.27 9.35 0.88
N PHE A 79 36.37 8.85 1.72
CA PHE A 79 35.21 8.07 1.28
C PHE A 79 34.03 8.22 2.26
N THR A 80 32.84 7.87 1.80
CA THR A 80 31.64 7.76 2.63
C THR A 80 31.11 6.33 2.52
N THR A 81 30.80 5.72 3.65
CA THR A 81 30.18 4.39 3.67
C THR A 81 28.77 4.47 3.07
N LEU A 82 28.35 3.38 2.42
CA LEU A 82 27.00 3.26 1.90
C LEU A 82 26.02 3.00 3.04
N ASP A 83 24.76 3.31 2.78
CA ASP A 83 23.65 2.82 3.58
C ASP A 83 23.49 1.31 3.39
N ALA A 84 23.40 0.56 4.48
CA ALA A 84 23.27 -0.89 4.45
C ALA A 84 22.05 -1.40 5.23
N THR A 85 21.21 -0.48 5.74
CA THR A 85 20.04 -0.84 6.54
C THR A 85 18.76 -0.74 5.73
N ALA A 86 17.87 -1.71 5.89
CA ALA A 86 16.55 -1.66 5.27
C ALA A 86 15.61 -0.71 6.02
N PRO A 87 14.62 -0.11 5.32
CA PRO A 87 13.67 0.79 5.93
C PRO A 87 12.75 0.06 6.91
N VAL A 88 12.40 0.75 8.00
CA VAL A 88 11.62 0.21 9.13
C VAL A 88 10.31 0.98 9.27
N TRP A 89 9.21 0.24 9.39
CA TRP A 89 7.89 0.81 9.67
C TRP A 89 7.87 1.58 10.99
N THR A 90 7.31 2.78 10.97
CA THR A 90 7.00 3.51 12.21
C THR A 90 5.96 2.74 13.02
N GLU A 91 6.06 2.77 14.35
CA GLU A 91 5.08 2.13 15.24
C GLU A 91 3.64 2.54 14.88
N GLY A 92 2.76 1.54 14.73
CA GLY A 92 1.36 1.74 14.33
C GLY A 92 1.10 1.75 12.83
N TYR A 93 2.15 1.66 11.99
CA TYR A 93 2.05 1.60 10.54
C TYR A 93 2.67 0.32 9.98
N PRO A 94 2.30 -0.10 8.75
CA PRO A 94 1.19 0.43 7.94
C PRO A 94 -0.18 0.12 8.57
N VAL A 95 -1.21 0.89 8.20
CA VAL A 95 -2.58 0.74 8.75
C VAL A 95 -3.65 0.94 7.67
N VAL A 96 -4.77 0.24 7.81
CA VAL A 96 -5.97 0.47 6.98
C VAL A 96 -6.70 1.70 7.52
N GLU A 97 -6.91 2.69 6.67
CA GLU A 97 -7.66 3.91 7.02
C GLU A 97 -9.15 3.73 6.76
N SER A 98 -9.50 3.25 5.56
CA SER A 98 -10.89 2.99 5.21
C SER A 98 -11.03 1.90 4.16
N VAL A 99 -12.19 1.25 4.15
CA VAL A 99 -12.56 0.24 3.16
C VAL A 99 -13.88 0.67 2.54
N GLY A 100 -13.97 0.60 1.22
CA GLY A 100 -15.18 0.88 0.45
C GLY A 100 -15.70 -0.35 -0.27
N ILE A 101 -16.71 -0.16 -1.13
CA ILE A 101 -17.36 -1.26 -1.87
C ILE A 101 -16.41 -1.95 -2.85
N ASP A 102 -15.45 -1.22 -3.41
CA ASP A 102 -14.48 -1.71 -4.41
C ASP A 102 -13.10 -1.07 -4.19
N THR A 103 -12.87 -0.50 -3.00
CA THR A 103 -11.65 0.24 -2.65
C THR A 103 -11.13 -0.11 -1.27
N ILE A 104 -9.83 0.14 -1.07
CA ILE A 104 -9.20 0.26 0.25
C ILE A 104 -8.27 1.48 0.24
N SER A 105 -8.29 2.25 1.31
CA SER A 105 -7.28 3.25 1.63
C SER A 105 -6.42 2.76 2.80
N PHE A 106 -5.10 2.87 2.66
CA PHE A 106 -4.13 2.54 3.69
C PHE A 106 -3.08 3.64 3.80
N ILE A 107 -2.47 3.74 4.98
CA ILE A 107 -1.45 4.74 5.29
C ILE A 107 -0.13 4.04 5.60
N VAL A 108 0.96 4.57 5.04
CA VAL A 108 2.34 4.12 5.25
C VAL A 108 3.17 5.19 5.96
N SER A 109 4.06 4.74 6.86
CA SER A 109 5.06 5.58 7.52
C SER A 109 6.31 4.76 7.84
N LEU A 110 7.47 5.27 7.44
CA LEU A 110 8.80 4.65 7.58
C LEU A 110 9.79 5.64 8.22
N ASN A 111 10.91 5.12 8.72
CA ASN A 111 12.03 5.89 9.30
C ASN A 111 12.89 6.64 8.25
N GLU A 112 12.71 6.36 6.96
CA GLU A 112 13.52 6.90 5.88
C GLU A 112 12.77 6.94 4.54
N VAL A 113 13.37 7.59 3.54
CA VAL A 113 12.80 7.70 2.19
C VAL A 113 12.84 6.33 1.52
N SER A 114 11.72 5.91 0.93
CA SER A 114 11.60 4.57 0.34
C SER A 114 10.59 4.53 -0.79
N GLN A 115 10.62 3.46 -1.56
CA GLN A 115 9.51 3.01 -2.39
C GLN A 115 8.84 1.83 -1.70
N VAL A 116 7.52 1.92 -1.50
CA VAL A 116 6.72 0.82 -0.95
C VAL A 116 5.99 0.13 -2.08
N SER A 117 6.30 -1.15 -2.32
CA SER A 117 5.51 -2.00 -3.22
C SER A 117 4.37 -2.65 -2.45
N TYR A 118 3.21 -2.74 -3.09
CA TYR A 118 2.05 -3.43 -2.54
C TYR A 118 1.46 -4.46 -3.50
N LEU A 119 0.89 -5.52 -2.94
CA LEU A 119 0.24 -6.61 -3.66
C LEU A 119 -1.01 -7.07 -2.91
N VAL A 120 -2.15 -7.04 -3.58
CA VAL A 120 -3.47 -7.42 -3.04
C VAL A 120 -3.90 -8.75 -3.65
N VAL A 121 -4.21 -9.73 -2.79
CA VAL A 121 -4.71 -11.06 -3.20
C VAL A 121 -5.90 -11.47 -2.36
N LEU A 122 -6.69 -12.43 -2.85
CA LEU A 122 -7.81 -12.99 -2.08
C LEU A 122 -7.33 -13.58 -0.76
N SER A 123 -8.10 -13.37 0.30
CA SER A 123 -7.79 -13.93 1.61
C SER A 123 -7.68 -15.45 1.55
N GLY A 124 -6.62 -16.01 2.16
CA GLY A 124 -6.32 -17.44 2.14
C GLY A 124 -5.56 -17.93 0.90
N SER A 125 -5.19 -17.03 -0.02
CA SER A 125 -4.24 -17.37 -1.10
C SER A 125 -2.87 -17.73 -0.53
N THR A 126 -2.04 -18.41 -1.33
CA THR A 126 -0.62 -18.61 -0.99
C THR A 126 0.05 -17.24 -0.81
N ALA A 127 0.74 -17.05 0.31
CA ALA A 127 1.45 -15.80 0.59
C ALA A 127 2.58 -15.57 -0.43
N PRO A 128 2.74 -14.35 -0.97
CA PRO A 128 3.88 -14.00 -1.81
C PRO A 128 5.17 -13.92 -0.99
N SER A 129 6.29 -14.18 -1.64
CA SER A 129 7.62 -13.79 -1.18
C SER A 129 7.82 -12.28 -1.29
N VAL A 130 8.83 -11.75 -0.60
CA VAL A 130 9.21 -10.33 -0.67
C VAL A 130 9.45 -9.87 -2.11
N GLN A 131 10.15 -10.69 -2.91
CA GLN A 131 10.43 -10.35 -4.31
C GLN A 131 9.15 -10.34 -5.16
N GLU A 132 8.22 -11.26 -4.93
CA GLU A 132 6.94 -11.27 -5.67
C GLU A 132 6.07 -10.05 -5.34
N VAL A 133 6.12 -9.52 -4.10
CA VAL A 133 5.48 -8.25 -3.75
C VAL A 133 6.13 -7.07 -4.49
N ILE A 134 7.46 -7.06 -4.59
CA ILE A 134 8.20 -6.00 -5.30
C ILE A 134 7.92 -6.04 -6.80
N ASP A 135 7.96 -7.23 -7.40
CA ASP A 135 7.75 -7.41 -8.83
C ASP A 135 6.30 -7.07 -9.22
N GLY A 136 5.33 -7.33 -8.31
CA GLY A 136 3.92 -7.00 -8.55
C GLY A 136 3.26 -7.84 -9.65
N GLU A 137 3.93 -8.92 -10.08
CA GLU A 137 3.56 -9.82 -11.17
C GLU A 137 2.99 -11.15 -10.65
N ASN A 138 2.32 -11.90 -11.52
CA ASN A 138 1.72 -13.19 -11.15
C ASN A 138 2.74 -14.15 -10.56
N TYR A 139 2.38 -14.79 -9.45
CA TYR A 139 3.19 -15.81 -8.79
C TYR A 139 2.37 -17.05 -8.46
N ALA A 140 3.03 -18.20 -8.53
CA ALA A 140 2.37 -19.51 -8.41
C ALA A 140 1.09 -19.58 -9.28
N ASP A 141 -0.02 -20.03 -8.69
CA ASP A 141 -1.36 -20.05 -9.29
C ASP A 141 -2.29 -18.97 -8.69
N VAL A 142 -1.72 -17.92 -8.06
CA VAL A 142 -2.49 -16.87 -7.39
C VAL A 142 -2.88 -15.78 -8.40
N THR A 143 -4.16 -15.39 -8.40
CA THR A 143 -4.63 -14.22 -9.15
C THR A 143 -4.46 -12.96 -8.32
N ILE A 144 -3.65 -12.01 -8.79
CA ILE A 144 -3.48 -10.72 -8.16
C ILE A 144 -4.70 -9.84 -8.44
N ALA A 145 -5.26 -9.26 -7.38
CA ALA A 145 -6.39 -8.34 -7.48
C ALA A 145 -5.93 -6.92 -7.81
N ALA A 146 -4.81 -6.49 -7.24
CA ALA A 146 -4.14 -5.23 -7.54
C ALA A 146 -2.67 -5.29 -7.10
N SER A 147 -1.80 -4.52 -7.76
CA SER A 147 -0.43 -4.27 -7.33
C SER A 147 -0.01 -2.86 -7.73
N GLY A 148 1.01 -2.32 -7.07
CA GLY A 148 1.51 -0.98 -7.36
C GLY A 148 2.64 -0.56 -6.42
N THR A 149 3.08 0.67 -6.58
CA THR A 149 4.13 1.28 -5.75
C THR A 149 3.66 2.62 -5.19
N VAL A 150 4.22 2.99 -4.03
CA VAL A 150 4.03 4.27 -3.35
C VAL A 150 5.40 4.87 -3.09
N ASP A 151 5.66 6.06 -3.63
CA ASP A 151 6.87 6.81 -3.34
C ASP A 151 6.72 7.50 -1.97
N TYR A 152 7.47 7.05 -0.97
CA TYR A 152 7.48 7.59 0.39
C TYR A 152 8.62 8.59 0.54
N THR A 153 8.29 9.88 0.37
CA THR A 153 9.24 11.00 0.52
C THR A 153 8.92 11.93 1.69
N GLU A 154 7.74 11.79 2.29
CA GLU A 154 7.27 12.52 3.46
C GLU A 154 6.36 11.61 4.32
N SER A 155 6.10 11.99 5.57
CA SER A 155 5.33 11.17 6.52
C SER A 155 4.07 11.89 7.02
N PRO A 156 2.90 11.22 7.09
CA PRO A 156 2.57 9.92 6.49
C PRO A 156 2.08 10.04 5.03
N VAL A 157 2.04 8.93 4.28
CA VAL A 157 1.49 8.87 2.91
C VAL A 157 0.28 7.94 2.86
N GLU A 158 -0.82 8.40 2.26
CA GLU A 158 -2.04 7.62 2.00
C GLU A 158 -2.04 7.11 0.55
N GLU A 159 -2.41 5.84 0.36
CA GLU A 159 -2.62 5.23 -0.96
C GLU A 159 -3.99 4.58 -1.05
N VAL A 160 -4.62 4.66 -2.23
CA VAL A 160 -5.97 4.13 -2.47
C VAL A 160 -5.99 3.14 -3.62
N VAL A 161 -6.22 1.88 -3.29
CA VAL A 161 -6.45 0.79 -4.27
C VAL A 161 -7.91 0.77 -4.67
N ARG A 162 -8.18 0.57 -5.96
CA ARG A 162 -9.54 0.60 -6.56
C ARG A 162 -9.81 -0.63 -7.43
N ASN A 163 -11.05 -0.76 -7.88
CA ASN A 163 -11.53 -1.83 -8.76
C ASN A 163 -11.46 -3.23 -8.14
N LEU A 164 -11.58 -3.33 -6.82
CA LEU A 164 -11.67 -4.60 -6.11
C LEU A 164 -13.09 -5.18 -6.23
N THR A 165 -13.24 -6.49 -6.10
CA THR A 165 -14.58 -7.11 -6.08
C THR A 165 -15.26 -6.79 -4.75
N ASN A 166 -16.54 -6.41 -4.79
CA ASN A 166 -17.31 -6.09 -3.58
C ASN A 166 -17.54 -7.32 -2.70
N ASN A 167 -17.82 -7.09 -1.41
CA ASN A 167 -18.07 -8.14 -0.43
C ASN A 167 -17.03 -9.29 -0.45
N THR A 168 -15.76 -8.96 -0.67
CA THR A 168 -14.70 -9.94 -0.90
C THR A 168 -13.55 -9.70 0.08
N ALA A 169 -13.09 -10.77 0.72
CA ALA A 169 -11.98 -10.72 1.67
C ALA A 169 -10.64 -10.77 0.93
N TYR A 170 -9.72 -9.88 1.31
CA TYR A 170 -8.41 -9.70 0.71
C TYR A 170 -7.31 -9.62 1.78
N GLN A 171 -6.08 -9.87 1.33
CA GLN A 171 -4.84 -9.60 2.04
C GLN A 171 -4.01 -8.63 1.21
N LEU A 172 -3.57 -7.54 1.84
CA LEU A 172 -2.66 -6.54 1.28
C LEU A 172 -1.26 -6.76 1.88
N TYR A 173 -0.31 -7.13 1.02
CA TYR A 173 1.09 -7.29 1.35
C TYR A 173 1.87 -6.02 1.00
N LEU A 174 2.72 -5.54 1.89
CA LEU A 174 3.54 -4.35 1.71
C LEU A 174 5.01 -4.65 2.00
N VAL A 175 5.89 -4.14 1.15
CA VAL A 175 7.36 -4.22 1.31
C VAL A 175 7.95 -2.88 0.92
N ALA A 176 8.88 -2.36 1.73
CA ALA A 176 9.62 -1.15 1.41
C ALA A 176 11.06 -1.45 0.95
N VAL A 177 11.53 -0.63 0.00
CA VAL A 177 12.91 -0.58 -0.50
C VAL A 177 13.40 0.87 -0.39
N ASP A 178 14.55 1.10 0.23
CA ASP A 178 15.11 2.45 0.32
C ASP A 178 15.77 2.90 -1.00
N VAL A 179 16.37 4.10 -0.99
CA VAL A 179 17.08 4.66 -2.15
C VAL A 179 18.43 4.00 -2.44
N ALA A 180 19.02 3.30 -1.47
CA ALA A 180 20.27 2.54 -1.60
C ALA A 180 20.04 1.11 -2.11
N GLY A 181 18.78 0.66 -2.15
CA GLY A 181 18.37 -0.67 -2.57
C GLY A 181 18.29 -1.69 -1.43
N ASN A 182 18.31 -1.26 -0.17
CA ASN A 182 18.09 -2.18 0.95
C ASN A 182 16.59 -2.49 1.06
N ILE A 183 16.27 -3.78 1.19
CA ILE A 183 14.91 -4.32 1.13
C ILE A 183 14.52 -4.86 2.49
N GLN A 184 13.27 -4.62 2.93
CA GLN A 184 12.72 -5.27 4.11
C GLN A 184 12.75 -6.80 4.01
N GLU A 185 13.19 -7.47 5.07
CA GLU A 185 13.33 -8.94 5.09
C GLU A 185 11.99 -9.70 5.00
N SER A 186 10.89 -9.03 5.31
CA SER A 186 9.54 -9.62 5.29
C SER A 186 8.49 -8.58 4.93
N SER A 187 7.38 -9.05 4.37
CA SER A 187 6.21 -8.22 4.10
C SER A 187 5.36 -8.03 5.36
N VAL A 188 4.74 -6.86 5.48
CA VAL A 188 3.61 -6.65 6.38
C VAL A 188 2.33 -7.02 5.65
N VAL A 189 1.38 -7.64 6.36
CA VAL A 189 0.09 -8.07 5.82
C VAL A 189 -1.04 -7.35 6.54
N LEU A 190 -1.95 -6.74 5.78
CA LEU A 190 -3.20 -6.16 6.28
C LEU A 190 -4.39 -6.93 5.71
N ASP A 191 -5.23 -7.48 6.59
CA ASP A 191 -6.47 -8.14 6.20
C ASP A 191 -7.61 -7.13 6.10
N PHE A 192 -8.42 -7.24 5.04
CA PHE A 192 -9.64 -6.43 4.90
C PHE A 192 -10.72 -7.19 4.12
N THR A 193 -11.95 -6.67 4.17
CA THR A 193 -13.05 -7.18 3.34
C THR A 193 -13.77 -5.99 2.76
N THR A 194 -13.83 -5.89 1.43
CA THR A 194 -14.54 -4.82 0.75
C THR A 194 -16.00 -4.81 1.17
N ASP A 195 -16.57 -3.61 1.24
CA ASP A 195 -17.96 -3.46 1.65
C ASP A 195 -18.87 -4.19 0.67
N LYS A 196 -19.97 -4.69 1.22
CA LYS A 196 -21.04 -5.21 0.39
C LYS A 196 -21.74 -4.06 -0.29
N GLU A 197 -21.93 -4.19 -1.60
CA GLU A 197 -22.84 -3.32 -2.31
C GLU A 197 -24.26 -3.48 -1.71
N THR A 198 -24.68 -2.47 -0.96
CA THR A 198 -26.05 -2.41 -0.45
C THR A 198 -26.92 -1.88 -1.59
N GLY A 199 -27.87 -2.70 -2.05
CA GLY A 199 -28.83 -2.35 -3.10
C GLY A 199 -29.84 -1.27 -2.68
N VAL A 200 -29.34 -0.07 -2.37
CA VAL A 200 -30.14 1.14 -2.23
C VAL A 200 -29.42 2.25 -2.99
N GLY A 201 -29.38 2.14 -4.32
CA GLY A 201 -28.85 3.23 -5.15
C GLY A 201 -28.19 2.90 -6.48
N MET A 202 -28.23 1.66 -7.00
CA MET A 202 -27.84 1.43 -8.39
C MET A 202 -29.06 1.37 -9.30
N ASP A 203 -29.25 2.49 -9.98
CA ASP A 203 -29.93 2.65 -11.26
C ASP A 203 -29.21 1.78 -12.32
N GLU A 204 -29.31 0.45 -12.20
CA GLU A 204 -29.50 -0.32 -13.42
C GLU A 204 -30.89 0.06 -13.88
N THR A 205 -31.02 0.58 -15.11
CA THR A 205 -32.28 1.01 -15.72
C THR A 205 -33.32 -0.11 -15.75
N LEU A 206 -33.96 -0.36 -14.61
CA LEU A 206 -35.24 -1.02 -14.53
C LEU A 206 -36.24 0.01 -15.05
N THR A 207 -36.51 -0.07 -16.35
CA THR A 207 -37.47 0.80 -17.03
C THR A 207 -38.89 0.42 -16.60
N PHE A 208 -39.25 0.76 -15.37
CA PHE A 208 -40.62 0.61 -14.90
C PHE A 208 -41.35 1.96 -14.92
N SER A 209 -42.61 1.94 -15.34
CA SER A 209 -43.50 3.10 -15.23
C SER A 209 -44.83 2.69 -14.65
N VAL A 210 -45.39 3.59 -13.83
CA VAL A 210 -46.72 3.44 -13.24
C VAL A 210 -47.57 4.62 -13.66
N TYR A 211 -48.64 4.36 -14.42
CA TYR A 211 -49.47 5.41 -15.03
C TYR A 211 -50.95 5.01 -15.19
N PRO A 212 -51.90 5.96 -15.14
CA PRO A 212 -51.67 7.37 -14.85
C PRO A 212 -51.31 7.57 -13.37
N ASN A 213 -50.53 8.62 -13.09
CA ASN A 213 -50.32 9.12 -11.75
C ASN A 213 -50.39 10.65 -11.80
N PRO A 214 -51.40 11.31 -11.19
CA PRO A 214 -52.47 10.73 -10.36
C PRO A 214 -53.46 9.82 -11.11
N PHE A 215 -54.13 8.91 -10.39
CA PHE A 215 -55.15 7.98 -10.92
C PHE A 215 -56.51 8.13 -10.20
N THR A 216 -57.57 7.59 -10.80
CA THR A 216 -58.93 7.55 -10.21
C THR A 216 -59.37 6.11 -9.93
N GLU A 217 -59.39 5.26 -10.95
CA GLU A 217 -59.89 3.89 -10.85
C GLU A 217 -58.78 2.84 -10.94
N HIS A 218 -57.81 3.03 -11.81
CA HIS A 218 -56.80 2.02 -12.13
C HIS A 218 -55.43 2.63 -12.42
N ILE A 219 -54.40 1.80 -12.31
CA ILE A 219 -53.04 2.08 -12.78
C ILE A 219 -52.59 0.99 -13.75
N ASN A 220 -51.64 1.30 -14.62
CA ASN A 220 -50.89 0.35 -15.41
C ASN A 220 -49.46 0.31 -14.86
N VAL A 221 -48.86 -0.87 -14.91
CA VAL A 221 -47.45 -1.10 -14.61
C VAL A 221 -46.81 -1.61 -15.88
N SER A 222 -45.90 -0.83 -16.47
CA SER A 222 -45.08 -1.26 -17.60
C SER A 222 -43.68 -1.54 -17.07
N ALA A 223 -43.29 -2.81 -17.06
CA ALA A 223 -41.99 -3.30 -16.61
C ALA A 223 -41.76 -4.72 -17.14
N GLU A 224 -40.53 -5.10 -17.44
CA GLU A 224 -40.17 -6.48 -17.77
C GLU A 224 -39.73 -7.26 -16.52
N GLY A 225 -39.80 -8.59 -16.58
CA GLY A 225 -39.27 -9.44 -15.51
C GLY A 225 -40.01 -9.33 -14.17
N VAL A 226 -41.27 -8.92 -14.15
CA VAL A 226 -42.06 -8.75 -12.92
C VAL A 226 -42.37 -10.12 -12.30
N GLN A 227 -41.99 -10.30 -11.04
CA GLN A 227 -42.39 -11.43 -10.21
C GLN A 227 -43.69 -11.12 -9.44
N ASN A 228 -43.82 -9.93 -8.88
CA ASN A 228 -45.01 -9.52 -8.13
C ASN A 228 -45.16 -8.00 -8.03
N VAL A 229 -46.40 -7.50 -8.04
CA VAL A 229 -46.75 -6.09 -7.79
C VAL A 229 -47.55 -6.00 -6.51
N ARG A 230 -47.15 -5.13 -5.57
CA ARG A 230 -47.89 -4.85 -4.33
C ARG A 230 -48.20 -3.37 -4.24
N VAL A 231 -49.42 -3.05 -3.80
CA VAL A 231 -49.82 -1.68 -3.47
C VAL A 231 -49.96 -1.59 -1.96
N PHE A 232 -49.29 -0.62 -1.36
CA PHE A 232 -49.28 -0.39 0.09
C PHE A 232 -49.92 0.95 0.43
N SER A 233 -50.58 1.00 1.58
CA SER A 233 -50.85 2.27 2.26
C SER A 233 -49.54 2.88 2.78
N LEU A 234 -49.52 4.18 3.07
CA LEU A 234 -48.37 4.83 3.72
C LEU A 234 -48.04 4.24 5.11
N ALA A 235 -49.00 3.57 5.76
CA ALA A 235 -48.80 2.88 7.02
C ALA A 235 -48.19 1.47 6.86
N GLY A 236 -47.90 1.03 5.62
CA GLY A 236 -47.28 -0.27 5.34
C GLY A 236 -48.25 -1.44 5.18
N SER A 237 -49.56 -1.24 5.32
CA SER A 237 -50.56 -2.28 5.04
C SER A 237 -50.66 -2.57 3.54
N ILE A 238 -50.68 -3.86 3.15
CA ILE A 238 -50.89 -4.30 1.77
C ILE A 238 -52.35 -4.10 1.37
N MET A 239 -52.58 -3.28 0.35
CA MET A 239 -53.90 -3.00 -0.22
C MET A 239 -54.24 -3.90 -1.41
N LYS A 240 -53.23 -4.31 -2.18
CA LYS A 240 -53.37 -5.21 -3.35
C LYS A 240 -52.07 -5.97 -3.57
N SER A 241 -52.15 -7.23 -3.99
CA SER A 241 -51.00 -8.00 -4.48
C SER A 241 -51.38 -8.74 -5.75
N ILE A 242 -50.53 -8.69 -6.77
CA ILE A 242 -50.74 -9.31 -8.08
C ILE A 242 -49.44 -9.99 -8.49
N PRO A 243 -49.43 -11.34 -8.59
CA PRO A 243 -48.31 -12.07 -9.17
C PRO A 243 -48.04 -11.60 -10.61
N GLY A 244 -46.77 -11.54 -11.00
CA GLY A 244 -46.36 -11.02 -12.32
C GLY A 244 -46.94 -11.81 -13.50
N ASN A 245 -47.12 -13.13 -13.34
CA ASN A 245 -47.78 -13.98 -14.33
C ASN A 245 -49.29 -13.71 -14.49
N ALA A 246 -49.90 -12.95 -13.58
CA ALA A 246 -51.29 -12.50 -13.62
C ALA A 246 -51.44 -11.02 -14.02
N LEU A 247 -50.33 -10.34 -14.36
CA LEU A 247 -50.33 -8.94 -14.79
C LEU A 247 -50.70 -8.85 -16.29
N SER A 248 -52.00 -8.87 -16.59
CA SER A 248 -52.52 -8.91 -17.97
C SER A 248 -53.28 -7.65 -18.40
N GLY A 249 -53.14 -6.53 -17.68
CA GLY A 249 -53.86 -5.28 -17.96
C GLY A 249 -53.88 -4.30 -16.77
N PRO A 250 -54.76 -3.29 -16.80
CA PRO A 250 -54.89 -2.31 -15.73
C PRO A 250 -55.18 -2.94 -14.37
N ILE A 251 -54.48 -2.48 -13.35
CA ILE A 251 -54.70 -2.83 -11.95
C ILE A 251 -55.82 -1.96 -11.40
N ASN A 252 -57.01 -2.54 -11.20
CA ASN A 252 -58.14 -1.85 -10.58
C ASN A 252 -57.86 -1.59 -9.08
N LEU A 253 -57.91 -0.31 -8.72
CA LEU A 253 -57.70 0.27 -7.40
C LEU A 253 -58.85 1.23 -6.99
N GLU A 254 -60.04 1.06 -7.58
CA GLU A 254 -61.23 1.90 -7.31
C GLU A 254 -61.66 1.82 -5.84
N PHE A 255 -61.40 0.69 -5.18
CA PHE A 255 -61.71 0.46 -3.76
C PHE A 255 -60.88 1.30 -2.77
N LEU A 256 -59.77 1.93 -3.22
CA LEU A 256 -58.94 2.77 -2.36
C LEU A 256 -59.64 4.11 -2.04
N SER A 257 -59.37 4.71 -0.89
CA SER A 257 -59.76 6.11 -0.64
C SER A 257 -58.76 7.07 -1.30
N SER A 258 -59.17 8.31 -1.57
CA SER A 258 -58.25 9.37 -2.07
C SER A 258 -57.06 9.54 -1.13
N GLY A 259 -55.85 9.70 -1.68
CA GLY A 259 -54.61 9.76 -0.90
C GLY A 259 -53.41 9.13 -1.61
N SER A 260 -52.28 9.10 -0.93
CA SER A 260 -51.02 8.53 -1.46
C SER A 260 -50.87 7.06 -1.10
N TYR A 261 -50.34 6.29 -2.05
CA TYR A 261 -50.03 4.87 -1.90
C TYR A 261 -48.65 4.58 -2.51
N ILE A 262 -48.04 3.48 -2.11
CA ILE A 262 -46.74 3.04 -2.65
C ILE A 262 -46.98 1.78 -3.47
N VAL A 263 -46.58 1.80 -4.74
CA VAL A 263 -46.48 0.59 -5.56
C VAL A 263 -45.06 0.07 -5.41
N VAL A 264 -44.93 -1.20 -5.05
CA VAL A 264 -43.66 -1.94 -5.03
C VAL A 264 -43.75 -3.06 -6.05
N ILE A 265 -42.74 -3.13 -6.91
CA ILE A 265 -42.56 -4.18 -7.92
C ILE A 265 -41.37 -5.02 -7.49
N GLU A 266 -41.59 -6.32 -7.37
CA GLU A 266 -40.58 -7.34 -7.12
C GLU A 266 -40.30 -8.02 -8.47
N PHE A 267 -39.03 -8.07 -8.85
CA PHE A 267 -38.58 -8.65 -10.12
C PHE A 267 -38.12 -10.11 -9.92
N ILE A 268 -38.05 -10.87 -11.00
CA ILE A 268 -37.67 -12.30 -10.98
C ILE A 268 -36.24 -12.50 -10.44
N ASP A 269 -35.36 -11.51 -10.61
CA ASP A 269 -33.99 -11.47 -10.10
C ASP A 269 -33.88 -11.11 -8.60
N GLY A 270 -35.01 -10.87 -7.93
CA GLY A 270 -35.09 -10.49 -6.52
C GLY A 270 -34.89 -9.00 -6.25
N LYS A 271 -34.65 -8.16 -7.28
CA LYS A 271 -34.61 -6.70 -7.12
C LYS A 271 -36.02 -6.17 -6.83
N THR A 272 -36.09 -5.02 -6.17
CA THR A 272 -37.37 -4.30 -5.98
C THR A 272 -37.25 -2.87 -6.46
N ALA A 273 -38.34 -2.35 -7.03
CA ALA A 273 -38.49 -0.94 -7.35
C ALA A 273 -39.80 -0.41 -6.77
N SER A 274 -39.84 0.88 -6.42
CA SER A 274 -41.04 1.47 -5.83
C SER A 274 -41.38 2.84 -6.38
N ARG A 275 -42.67 3.16 -6.44
CA ARG A 275 -43.17 4.47 -6.84
C ARG A 275 -44.38 4.89 -6.03
N VAL A 276 -44.37 6.14 -5.58
CA VAL A 276 -45.54 6.77 -4.96
C VAL A 276 -46.56 7.09 -6.03
N ILE A 277 -47.81 6.67 -5.81
CA ILE A 277 -48.98 6.99 -6.64
C ILE A 277 -50.00 7.78 -5.83
N ILE A 278 -50.76 8.65 -6.51
CA ILE A 278 -51.75 9.53 -5.87
C ILE A 278 -53.13 9.19 -6.42
N LYS A 279 -54.04 8.76 -5.54
CA LYS A 279 -55.46 8.61 -5.86
C LYS A 279 -56.21 9.93 -5.69
N LYS A 280 -56.90 10.36 -6.74
CA LYS A 280 -57.86 11.46 -6.70
C LYS A 280 -59.21 10.97 -6.20
#